data_AF-Q969J5-F1
#
_entry.id   AF-Q969J5-F1
#
_cell.length_a   1.000
_cell.length_b   1.000
_cell.length_c   1.000
_cell.angle_alpha   90.00
_cell.angle_beta   90.00
_cell.angle_gamma   90.00
#
_symmetry.space_group_name_H-M   'P 1'
#
loop_
_entity.id
_entity.type
_entity.pdbx_description
1 polymer ?
#
loop_
_entity_poly.entity_id
_entity_poly.type
_entity_poly.pdbx_seq_one_letter_code
_entity_poly.pdbx_strand_id
1 'polypeptide(L)'
;MMPKHCFLGFLISFFLTGVAGTQSTHESLKPQRVQFQSRNFHNILQWQPGRALTGNSSVYFVQYKIMFSCSMKSSHQKPSGCWQHISCNFPGCRTLAKYGQRQWKNKEDCWGTQELSCDLTSETSDIQEPYYGRVRAASAGSYSEWSMTPRFTPWWETKIDPPVMNITQVNGSLLVILHAPNLPYRYQKEKNVSIEDYYELLYRVFIINNSLEKEQKVYEGAHRAVEIEALTPHSSYCVVAEIYQPMLDRRSQRSEERCVEIP
;
A
#
# COMPACT_ATOMS: atom_id res chain seq x y z
N MET A 1 -53.77 20.84 59.34
CA MET A 1 -54.43 21.45 58.18
C MET A 1 -53.56 21.16 56.96
N MET A 2 -53.94 20.19 56.12
CA MET A 2 -53.26 19.90 54.87
C MET A 2 -53.95 20.65 53.72
N PRO A 3 -53.25 21.45 52.92
CA PRO A 3 -53.74 21.89 51.62
C PRO A 3 -53.43 20.83 50.57
N LYS A 4 -54.48 20.38 49.90
CA LYS A 4 -54.47 19.56 48.70
C LYS A 4 -54.53 20.48 47.46
N HIS A 5 -53.75 20.09 46.44
CA HIS A 5 -53.85 20.43 45.01
C HIS A 5 -53.61 21.90 44.58
N CYS A 6 -52.65 22.10 43.66
CA CYS A 6 -52.97 22.12 42.24
C CYS A 6 -51.71 22.14 41.37
N PHE A 7 -51.72 21.27 40.37
CA PHE A 7 -50.77 21.17 39.27
C PHE A 7 -50.80 22.47 38.45
N LEU A 8 -49.64 23.11 38.27
CA LEU A 8 -49.44 24.06 37.18
C LEU A 8 -48.19 23.62 36.42
N GLY A 9 -48.43 23.19 35.18
CA GLY A 9 -47.41 22.64 34.32
C GLY A 9 -46.38 23.68 33.87
N PHE A 10 -45.15 23.20 33.71
CA PHE A 10 -44.16 23.80 32.81
C PHE A 10 -43.61 22.67 31.95
N LEU A 11 -44.27 22.41 30.82
CA LEU A 11 -43.67 21.69 29.70
C LEU A 11 -42.68 22.65 29.04
N ILE A 12 -41.42 22.64 29.50
CA ILE A 12 -40.32 23.32 28.80
C ILE A 12 -39.94 22.40 27.63
N SER A 13 -40.49 22.69 26.46
CA SER A 13 -40.00 22.14 25.20
C SER A 13 -38.58 22.69 24.97
N PHE A 14 -37.58 21.89 25.34
CA PHE A 14 -36.22 22.08 24.85
C PHE A 14 -36.23 21.81 23.35
N PHE A 15 -36.51 22.85 22.56
CA PHE A 15 -36.02 22.92 21.20
C PHE A 15 -34.50 22.84 21.29
N LEU A 16 -33.97 21.65 21.05
CA LEU A 16 -32.61 21.47 20.58
C LEU A 16 -32.51 22.26 19.27
N THR A 17 -32.22 23.55 19.39
CA THR A 17 -31.56 24.28 18.33
C THR A 17 -30.28 23.50 18.10
N GLY A 18 -30.29 22.72 17.02
CA GLY A 18 -29.09 22.07 16.53
C GLY A 18 -28.07 23.18 16.39
N VAL A 19 -27.14 23.23 17.34
CA VAL A 19 -25.87 23.89 17.14
C VAL A 19 -25.28 23.10 15.98
N ALA A 20 -25.53 23.58 14.77
CA ALA A 20 -24.75 23.27 13.61
C ALA A 20 -23.34 23.64 14.03
N GLY A 21 -22.61 22.65 14.54
CA GLY A 21 -21.24 22.82 14.94
C GLY A 21 -20.56 23.48 13.76
N THR A 22 -20.17 24.73 13.92
CA THR A 22 -19.22 25.37 13.02
C THR A 22 -17.99 24.49 13.10
N GLN A 23 -17.88 23.52 12.20
CA GLN A 23 -16.62 22.84 11.94
C GLN A 23 -15.60 23.95 11.85
N SER A 24 -14.62 23.95 12.75
CA SER A 24 -13.60 24.99 12.76
C SER A 24 -13.04 25.10 11.35
N THR A 25 -12.81 26.32 10.86
CA THR A 25 -12.31 26.55 9.50
C THR A 25 -11.07 25.68 9.21
N HIS A 26 -10.24 25.44 10.23
CA HIS A 26 -9.07 24.56 10.19
C HIS A 26 -9.39 23.07 9.93
N GLU A 27 -10.48 22.52 10.48
CA GLU A 27 -10.91 21.15 10.22
C GLU A 27 -11.57 21.01 8.85
N SER A 28 -12.30 22.03 8.39
CA SER A 28 -12.93 21.98 7.06
C SER A 28 -11.91 22.04 5.92
N LEU A 29 -10.75 22.68 6.14
CA LEU A 29 -9.61 22.71 5.20
C LEU A 29 -8.76 21.43 5.25
N LYS A 30 -8.97 20.54 6.22
CA LYS A 30 -8.13 19.35 6.41
C LYS A 30 -8.24 18.38 5.24
N PRO A 31 -7.12 17.94 4.64
CA PRO A 31 -7.12 16.93 3.60
C PRO A 31 -7.83 15.64 4.05
N GLN A 32 -8.58 15.03 3.14
CA GLN A 32 -9.39 13.83 3.39
C GLN A 32 -8.77 12.60 2.71
N ARG A 33 -9.14 11.40 3.18
CA ARG A 33 -8.72 10.10 2.61
C ARG A 33 -7.21 10.00 2.35
N VAL A 34 -6.40 10.46 3.31
CA VAL A 34 -4.94 10.40 3.24
C VAL A 34 -4.50 8.95 3.43
N GLN A 35 -3.95 8.34 2.38
CA GLN A 35 -3.52 6.95 2.39
C GLN A 35 -2.38 6.70 1.42
N PHE A 36 -1.59 5.66 1.68
CA PHE A 36 -0.60 5.17 0.73
C PHE A 36 -1.27 4.32 -0.34
N GLN A 37 -0.87 4.53 -1.59
CA GLN A 37 -1.06 3.60 -2.68
C GLN A 37 0.30 3.02 -3.05
N SER A 38 0.42 1.70 -2.96
CA SER A 38 1.67 1.00 -3.22
C SER A 38 1.49 -0.03 -4.32
N ARG A 39 2.29 0.09 -5.38
CA ARG A 39 2.30 -0.82 -6.54
C ARG A 39 3.75 -1.13 -6.91
N ASN A 40 4.14 -2.40 -6.92
CA ASN A 40 5.54 -2.83 -7.10
C ASN A 40 6.53 -2.02 -6.24
N PHE A 41 6.20 -1.76 -4.97
CA PHE A 41 6.97 -0.89 -4.06
C PHE A 41 7.16 0.57 -4.48
N HIS A 42 6.49 1.04 -5.54
CA HIS A 42 6.31 2.46 -5.80
C HIS A 42 5.22 2.99 -4.86
N ASN A 43 5.60 3.86 -3.94
CA ASN A 43 4.78 4.23 -2.78
C ASN A 43 4.37 5.70 -2.87
N ILE A 44 3.13 5.94 -3.30
CA ILE A 44 2.56 7.28 -3.45
C ILE A 44 1.61 7.58 -2.29
N LEU A 45 1.83 8.67 -1.60
CA LEU A 45 0.86 9.23 -0.67
C LEU A 45 -0.20 9.98 -1.47
N GLN A 46 -1.48 9.61 -1.34
CA GLN A 46 -2.58 10.29 -2.00
C GLN A 46 -3.58 10.85 -1.00
N TRP A 47 -4.22 11.96 -1.35
CA TRP A 47 -5.26 12.59 -0.55
C TRP A 47 -6.30 13.27 -1.42
N GLN A 48 -7.41 13.65 -0.80
CA GLN A 48 -8.44 14.51 -1.39
C GLN A 48 -8.44 15.87 -0.70
N PRO A 49 -8.83 16.96 -1.39
CA PRO A 49 -9.02 18.25 -0.77
C PRO A 49 -10.00 18.19 0.42
N GLY A 50 -9.83 19.10 1.37
CA GLY A 50 -10.81 19.33 2.43
C GLY A 50 -12.13 19.92 1.89
N ARG A 51 -13.19 19.85 2.70
CA ARG A 51 -14.56 20.20 2.28
C ARG A 51 -14.73 21.69 1.98
N ALA A 52 -14.00 22.56 2.67
CA ALA A 52 -14.02 24.01 2.43
C ALA A 52 -13.06 24.47 1.32
N LEU A 53 -12.33 23.57 0.68
CA LEU A 53 -11.41 23.91 -0.41
C LEU A 53 -12.17 23.91 -1.74
N THR A 54 -12.62 25.08 -2.17
CA THR A 54 -13.38 25.28 -3.41
C THR A 54 -12.58 25.90 -4.56
N GLY A 55 -11.25 26.08 -4.42
CA GLY A 55 -10.43 26.73 -5.44
C GLY A 55 -9.02 26.15 -5.62
N ASN A 56 -8.48 26.33 -6.83
CA ASN A 56 -7.15 25.86 -7.26
C ASN A 56 -5.94 26.54 -6.56
N SER A 57 -6.17 27.35 -5.51
CA SER A 57 -5.12 28.12 -4.84
C SER A 57 -4.55 27.45 -3.58
N SER A 58 -4.95 26.21 -3.30
CA SER A 58 -4.44 25.47 -2.15
C SER A 58 -3.11 24.79 -2.45
N VAL A 59 -2.17 24.90 -1.52
CA VAL A 59 -0.90 24.15 -1.57
C VAL A 59 -0.82 23.17 -0.41
N TYR A 60 -0.10 22.07 -0.61
CA TYR A 60 0.02 20.96 0.33
C TYR A 60 1.46 20.79 0.82
N PHE A 61 1.59 20.32 2.05
CA PHE A 61 2.87 20.04 2.69
C PHE A 61 2.87 18.63 3.24
N VAL A 62 3.81 17.80 2.80
CA VAL A 62 3.90 16.38 3.16
C VAL A 62 5.04 16.13 4.13
N GLN A 63 4.77 15.30 5.12
CA GLN A 63 5.76 14.74 6.03
C GLN A 63 5.62 13.23 6.16
N TYR A 64 6.73 12.57 6.48
CA TYR A 64 6.77 11.13 6.71
C TYR A 64 7.57 10.78 7.96
N LYS A 65 7.34 9.57 8.47
CA LYS A 65 7.98 9.06 9.68
C LYS A 65 8.11 7.54 9.60
N ILE A 66 9.34 7.04 9.75
CA ILE A 66 9.63 5.61 9.88
C ILE A 66 9.53 5.17 11.34
N MET A 67 8.97 3.99 11.57
CA MET A 67 8.88 3.37 12.87
C MET A 67 9.70 2.09 12.87
N PHE A 68 10.96 2.13 13.30
CA PHE A 68 11.77 0.92 13.33
C PHE A 68 11.13 -0.15 14.24
N SER A 69 10.94 -1.33 13.70
CA SER A 69 10.76 -2.54 14.47
C SER A 69 12.14 -3.01 14.94
N CYS A 70 12.34 -3.17 16.24
CA CYS A 70 13.59 -3.73 16.75
C CYS A 70 13.60 -5.24 16.44
N SER A 71 13.96 -5.60 15.23
CA SER A 71 14.24 -6.99 14.87
C SER A 71 15.73 -7.24 15.08
N MET A 72 16.08 -8.18 15.97
CA MET A 72 17.47 -8.58 16.22
C MET A 72 18.04 -9.26 14.97
N LYS A 73 18.47 -8.49 13.97
CA LYS A 73 19.20 -9.03 12.82
C LYS A 73 20.66 -9.26 13.25
N SER A 74 20.95 -10.48 13.71
CA SER A 74 22.30 -11.01 14.00
C SER A 74 23.06 -10.39 15.19
N SER A 75 23.75 -11.24 15.96
CA SER A 75 24.48 -10.90 17.18
C SER A 75 25.71 -9.99 16.97
N HIS A 76 26.16 -9.78 15.74
CA HIS A 76 27.46 -9.13 15.49
C HIS A 76 27.41 -7.71 14.90
N GLN A 77 26.27 -7.20 14.42
CA GLN A 77 26.23 -5.84 13.89
C GLN A 77 24.90 -5.15 14.13
N LYS A 78 24.92 -4.28 15.12
CA LYS A 78 23.76 -3.57 15.65
C LYS A 78 23.61 -2.24 14.93
N PRO A 79 22.50 -1.99 14.21
CA PRO A 79 22.27 -0.70 13.58
C PRO A 79 22.34 0.42 14.62
N SER A 80 22.92 1.56 14.23
CA SER A 80 22.91 2.78 15.03
C SER A 80 21.45 3.16 15.36
N GLY A 81 21.02 2.89 16.60
CA GLY A 81 19.63 3.05 17.03
C GLY A 81 19.10 1.88 17.86
N CYS A 82 19.71 0.70 17.77
CA CYS A 82 19.54 -0.35 18.75
C CYS A 82 20.56 -0.12 19.88
N TRP A 83 20.12 0.02 21.15
CA TRP A 83 21.01 -0.16 22.32
C TRP A 83 20.92 -1.59 22.85
N GLN A 84 21.97 -2.04 23.55
CA GLN A 84 22.22 -3.46 23.83
C GLN A 84 21.31 -3.88 24.97
N HIS A 85 21.02 -5.18 25.05
CA HIS A 85 20.63 -5.86 26.27
C HIS A 85 21.31 -5.22 27.48
N ILE A 86 20.59 -4.42 28.24
CA ILE A 86 20.79 -4.41 29.68
C ILE A 86 19.87 -5.53 30.15
N SER A 87 20.47 -6.64 30.54
CA SER A 87 19.81 -7.70 31.27
C SER A 87 19.12 -7.09 32.48
N CYS A 88 17.81 -6.85 32.38
CA CYS A 88 17.00 -6.43 33.51
C CYS A 88 16.22 -7.63 34.02
N ASN A 89 16.90 -8.49 34.77
CA ASN A 89 16.24 -9.33 35.77
C ASN A 89 15.87 -8.41 36.94
N PHE A 90 14.74 -8.63 37.60
CA PHE A 90 14.35 -7.88 38.81
C PHE A 90 13.83 -6.43 38.53
N PRO A 91 13.15 -5.80 39.51
CA PRO A 91 12.08 -4.81 39.28
C PRO A 91 12.48 -3.59 38.44
N GLY A 92 11.54 -3.13 37.60
CA GLY A 92 11.66 -1.89 36.83
C GLY A 92 11.79 -2.06 35.32
N CYS A 93 11.76 -3.30 34.81
CA CYS A 93 11.65 -3.60 33.38
C CYS A 93 10.34 -3.01 32.82
N ARG A 94 10.43 -1.80 32.26
CA ARG A 94 9.31 -1.01 31.72
C ARG A 94 9.20 -1.19 30.22
N THR A 95 7.95 -1.43 29.79
CA THR A 95 7.30 -1.28 28.49
C THR A 95 8.20 -1.22 27.24
N LEU A 96 7.93 -2.11 26.27
CA LEU A 96 8.44 -2.07 24.90
C LEU A 96 8.51 -0.62 24.39
N ALA A 97 9.71 -0.04 24.40
CA ALA A 97 9.90 1.29 23.88
C ALA A 97 9.68 1.24 22.36
N LYS A 98 8.70 2.01 21.88
CA LYS A 98 8.43 2.18 20.46
C LYS A 98 9.61 2.94 19.85
N TYR A 99 10.62 2.25 19.32
CA TYR A 99 11.81 2.86 18.71
C TYR A 99 11.55 3.30 17.26
N GLY A 100 10.61 4.22 17.06
CA GLY A 100 10.49 4.92 15.76
C GLY A 100 11.39 6.14 15.67
N GLN A 101 11.68 6.62 14.46
CA GLN A 101 12.25 7.96 14.26
C GLN A 101 11.35 8.94 15.01
N ARG A 102 11.87 9.69 16.00
CA ARG A 102 10.99 10.51 16.87
C ARG A 102 10.34 11.66 16.10
N GLN A 103 11.10 12.24 15.18
CA GLN A 103 10.75 13.44 14.43
C GLN A 103 10.15 13.12 13.07
N TRP A 104 9.18 13.93 12.64
CA TRP A 104 8.67 13.92 11.27
C TRP A 104 9.71 14.55 10.33
N LYS A 105 9.90 13.98 9.14
CA LYS A 105 10.74 14.55 8.08
C LYS A 105 9.87 15.20 7.02
N ASN A 106 10.28 16.36 6.52
CA ASN A 106 9.66 17.03 5.39
C ASN A 106 10.04 16.32 4.09
N LYS A 107 9.08 16.18 3.17
CA LYS A 107 9.37 15.80 1.80
C LYS A 107 9.49 17.08 0.97
N GLU A 108 10.73 17.47 0.67
CA GLU A 108 11.06 18.75 0.03
C GLU A 108 10.41 18.88 -1.36
N ASP A 109 10.44 17.81 -2.16
CA ASP A 109 9.83 17.78 -3.51
C ASP A 109 8.32 18.07 -3.50
N CYS A 110 7.64 17.76 -2.39
CA CYS A 110 6.20 17.97 -2.22
C CYS A 110 5.90 19.09 -1.22
N TRP A 111 6.87 19.96 -0.92
CA TRP A 111 6.69 21.04 0.04
C TRP A 111 6.11 22.29 -0.63
N GLY A 112 4.80 22.48 -0.53
CA GLY A 112 4.09 23.56 -1.21
C GLY A 112 3.56 23.18 -2.59
N THR A 113 3.31 21.88 -2.83
CA THR A 113 2.78 21.38 -4.11
C THR A 113 1.28 21.66 -4.27
N GLN A 114 0.81 21.86 -5.50
CA GLN A 114 -0.62 21.91 -5.83
C GLN A 114 -1.19 20.52 -6.15
N GLU A 115 -0.32 19.52 -6.29
CA GLU A 115 -0.70 18.13 -6.56
C GLU A 115 -1.44 17.49 -5.38
N LEU A 116 -2.27 16.49 -5.68
CA LEU A 116 -3.00 15.70 -4.68
C LEU A 116 -2.31 14.38 -4.34
N SER A 117 -1.05 14.25 -4.77
CA SER A 117 -0.23 13.07 -4.50
C SER A 117 1.23 13.45 -4.31
N CYS A 118 1.98 12.60 -3.62
CA CYS A 118 3.40 12.78 -3.39
C CYS A 118 4.13 11.44 -3.40
N ASP A 119 5.24 11.36 -4.14
CA ASP A 119 6.08 10.18 -4.20
C ASP A 119 6.98 10.07 -2.97
N LEU A 120 6.79 9.01 -2.18
CA LEU A 120 7.59 8.70 -1.00
C LEU A 120 8.39 7.39 -1.18
N THR A 121 8.62 6.96 -2.43
CA THR A 121 9.26 5.67 -2.76
C THR A 121 10.68 5.57 -2.18
N SER A 122 11.50 6.63 -2.27
CA SER A 122 12.87 6.59 -1.74
C SER A 122 12.91 6.64 -0.21
N GLU A 123 11.98 7.38 0.40
CA GLU A 123 11.79 7.49 1.84
C GLU A 123 11.30 6.18 2.47
N THR A 124 10.60 5.34 1.69
CA THR A 124 10.03 4.06 2.07
C THR A 124 10.79 2.85 1.49
N SER A 125 12.09 3.04 1.24
CA SER A 125 12.97 2.02 0.64
C SER A 125 13.24 0.81 1.53
N ASP A 126 13.12 0.93 2.86
CA ASP A 126 13.15 -0.23 3.75
C ASP A 126 11.77 -0.87 3.81
N ILE A 127 11.56 -1.86 2.94
CA ILE A 127 10.24 -2.44 2.72
C ILE A 127 9.65 -3.13 3.97
N GLN A 128 10.50 -3.55 4.91
CA GLN A 128 10.09 -4.29 6.11
C GLN A 128 9.63 -3.35 7.24
N GLU A 129 9.99 -2.07 7.16
CA GLU A 129 9.69 -1.12 8.22
C GLU A 129 8.32 -0.45 8.03
N PRO A 130 7.57 -0.20 9.12
CA PRO A 130 6.33 0.55 9.06
C PRO A 130 6.57 2.06 8.99
N TYR A 131 5.72 2.73 8.22
CA TYR A 131 5.74 4.16 7.96
C TYR A 131 4.40 4.83 8.28
N TYR A 132 4.46 6.13 8.51
CA TYR A 132 3.31 7.03 8.56
C TYR A 132 3.58 8.22 7.64
N GLY A 133 2.54 8.64 6.91
CA GLY A 133 2.52 9.87 6.14
C GLY A 133 1.53 10.85 6.77
N ARG A 134 1.78 12.14 6.63
CA ARG A 134 0.79 13.18 6.94
C ARG A 134 0.89 14.35 5.99
N VAL A 135 -0.24 14.99 5.74
CA VAL A 135 -0.37 16.15 4.86
C VAL A 135 -1.24 17.21 5.51
N ARG A 136 -0.93 18.47 5.25
CA ARG A 136 -1.78 19.62 5.56
C ARG A 136 -1.91 20.52 4.33
N ALA A 137 -3.02 21.23 4.24
CA ALA A 137 -3.24 22.24 3.22
C ALA A 137 -2.91 23.64 3.78
N ALA A 138 -2.53 24.57 2.90
CA ALA A 138 -2.57 25.99 3.17
C ALA A 138 -3.40 26.69 2.08
N SER A 139 -4.28 27.59 2.51
CA SER A 139 -5.13 28.40 1.63
C SER A 139 -5.38 29.76 2.30
N ALA A 140 -5.34 30.84 1.51
CA ALA A 140 -5.56 32.21 1.99
C ALA A 140 -4.80 32.56 3.29
N GLY A 141 -3.55 32.13 3.41
CA GLY A 141 -2.69 32.36 4.59
C GLY A 141 -3.00 31.50 5.82
N SER A 142 -4.03 30.66 5.78
CA SER A 142 -4.41 29.74 6.86
C SER A 142 -3.93 28.32 6.57
N TYR A 143 -3.44 27.63 7.60
CA TYR A 143 -3.06 26.22 7.53
C TYR A 143 -4.19 25.34 8.07
N SER A 144 -4.44 24.21 7.43
CA SER A 144 -5.30 23.17 7.98
C SER A 144 -4.59 22.40 9.11
N GLU A 145 -5.38 21.64 9.87
CA GLU A 145 -4.82 20.57 10.70
C GLU A 145 -4.11 19.50 9.86
N TRP A 146 -3.22 18.76 10.50
CA TRP A 146 -2.55 17.62 9.87
C TRP A 146 -3.51 16.43 9.72
N SER A 147 -3.56 15.87 8.52
CA SER A 147 -4.27 14.63 8.23
C SER A 147 -3.26 13.51 8.01
N MET A 148 -3.42 12.40 8.74
CA MET A 148 -2.41 11.34 8.86
C MET A 148 -2.94 10.02 8.30
N THR A 149 -2.06 9.24 7.70
CA THR A 149 -2.38 7.89 7.22
C THR A 149 -2.54 6.90 8.39
N PRO A 150 -3.20 5.75 8.15
CA PRO A 150 -2.94 4.54 8.90
C PRO A 150 -1.45 4.14 8.85
N ARG A 151 -1.06 3.15 9.67
CA ARG A 151 0.26 2.52 9.54
C ARG A 151 0.34 1.86 8.17
N PHE A 152 1.44 2.09 7.46
CA PHE A 152 1.72 1.49 6.16
C PHE A 152 3.03 0.72 6.21
N THR A 153 3.05 -0.55 5.80
CA THR A 153 4.29 -1.34 5.63
C THR A 153 4.37 -1.85 4.20
N PRO A 154 5.36 -1.42 3.39
CA PRO A 154 5.44 -1.80 1.98
C PRO A 154 5.38 -3.32 1.76
N TRP A 155 6.06 -4.10 2.60
CA TRP A 155 6.05 -5.56 2.59
C TRP A 155 4.65 -6.18 2.66
N TRP A 156 3.77 -5.64 3.48
CA TRP A 156 2.43 -6.21 3.70
C TRP A 156 1.41 -5.66 2.71
N GLU A 157 1.56 -4.41 2.29
CA GLU A 157 0.48 -3.64 1.65
C GLU A 157 0.75 -3.33 0.16
N THR A 158 1.97 -3.55 -0.35
CA THR A 158 2.23 -3.36 -1.78
C THR A 158 1.45 -4.33 -2.64
N LYS A 159 0.98 -3.89 -3.80
CA LYS A 159 0.35 -4.73 -4.82
C LYS A 159 1.37 -5.03 -5.91
N ILE A 160 1.55 -6.30 -6.24
CA ILE A 160 2.43 -6.72 -7.33
C ILE A 160 1.62 -6.79 -8.62
N ASP A 161 2.24 -6.30 -9.69
CA ASP A 161 1.69 -6.36 -11.03
C ASP A 161 1.73 -7.74 -11.66
N PRO A 162 0.87 -8.00 -12.66
CA PRO A 162 0.96 -9.24 -13.42
C PRO A 162 2.35 -9.43 -14.02
N PRO A 163 2.76 -10.69 -14.26
CA PRO A 163 3.99 -10.97 -14.97
C PRO A 163 3.88 -10.54 -16.44
N VAL A 164 4.99 -10.06 -17.00
CA VAL A 164 5.10 -9.84 -18.44
C VAL A 164 5.36 -11.19 -19.10
N MET A 165 4.50 -11.56 -20.05
CA MET A 165 4.48 -12.87 -20.68
C MET A 165 4.79 -12.75 -22.18
N ASN A 166 5.72 -13.59 -22.64
CA ASN A 166 5.98 -13.84 -24.07
C ASN A 166 5.67 -15.31 -24.37
N ILE A 167 5.11 -15.59 -25.54
CA ILE A 167 4.74 -16.93 -25.96
C ILE A 167 5.41 -17.22 -27.30
N THR A 168 6.11 -18.34 -27.39
CA THR A 168 6.69 -18.84 -28.65
C THR A 168 6.19 -20.26 -28.91
N GLN A 169 5.90 -20.58 -30.16
CA GLN A 169 5.52 -21.95 -30.54
C GLN A 169 6.79 -22.77 -30.84
N VAL A 170 6.91 -23.95 -30.25
CA VAL A 170 8.04 -24.86 -30.45
C VAL A 170 7.49 -26.28 -30.67
N ASN A 171 7.63 -26.83 -31.88
CA ASN A 171 7.26 -28.22 -32.21
C ASN A 171 5.85 -28.66 -31.78
N GLY A 172 4.85 -27.77 -31.87
CA GLY A 172 3.47 -28.04 -31.44
C GLY A 172 3.19 -27.78 -29.94
N SER A 173 4.21 -27.45 -29.16
CA SER A 173 4.10 -26.97 -27.78
C SER A 173 4.12 -25.43 -27.73
N LEU A 174 3.59 -24.85 -26.65
CA LEU A 174 3.74 -23.43 -26.34
C LEU A 174 4.79 -23.23 -25.26
N LEU A 175 5.85 -22.50 -25.57
CA LEU A 175 6.84 -22.05 -24.61
C LEU A 175 6.43 -20.67 -24.09
N VAL A 176 6.07 -20.60 -22.82
CA VAL A 176 5.68 -19.38 -22.12
C VAL A 176 6.85 -18.88 -21.30
N ILE A 177 7.36 -17.69 -21.63
CA ILE A 177 8.43 -17.01 -20.91
C ILE A 177 7.82 -15.88 -20.08
N LEU A 178 8.04 -15.93 -18.78
CA LEU A 178 7.49 -15.06 -17.77
C LEU A 178 8.58 -14.17 -17.17
N HIS A 179 8.28 -12.89 -17.05
CA HIS A 179 9.15 -11.91 -16.41
C HIS A 179 8.41 -11.24 -15.25
N ALA A 180 9.06 -11.16 -14.09
CA ALA A 180 8.57 -10.35 -12.98
C ALA A 180 8.45 -8.87 -13.39
N PRO A 181 7.47 -8.13 -12.84
CA PRO A 181 7.37 -6.70 -13.07
C PRO A 181 8.60 -5.96 -12.53
N ASN A 182 8.92 -4.83 -13.15
CA ASN A 182 10.05 -4.00 -12.74
C ASN A 182 9.79 -3.37 -11.36
N LEU A 183 10.81 -3.41 -10.49
CA LEU A 183 10.82 -2.66 -9.24
C LEU A 183 11.46 -1.28 -9.45
N PRO A 184 10.96 -0.21 -8.81
CA PRO A 184 11.54 1.13 -8.93
C PRO A 184 12.92 1.23 -8.26
N TYR A 185 13.31 0.28 -7.40
CA TYR A 185 14.42 0.45 -6.48
C TYR A 185 15.60 -0.50 -6.71
N ARG A 186 16.81 0.08 -6.74
CA ARG A 186 18.10 -0.59 -6.56
C ARG A 186 18.57 -0.33 -5.15
N TYR A 187 18.52 -1.32 -4.26
CA TYR A 187 19.19 -1.18 -2.96
C TYR A 187 20.70 -1.03 -3.21
N GLN A 188 21.29 -0.01 -2.59
CA GLN A 188 22.71 0.33 -2.67
C GLN A 188 23.25 0.37 -4.12
N LYS A 189 22.84 1.37 -4.91
CA LYS A 189 23.44 1.89 -6.17
C LYS A 189 23.88 0.91 -7.29
N GLU A 190 23.99 -0.40 -7.09
CA GLU A 190 24.56 -1.35 -8.06
C GLU A 190 23.92 -2.75 -8.05
N LYS A 191 23.11 -3.12 -7.05
CA LYS A 191 22.35 -4.38 -7.13
C LYS A 191 20.92 -4.10 -7.59
N ASN A 192 20.59 -4.59 -8.78
CA ASN A 192 19.20 -4.84 -9.18
C ASN A 192 18.67 -5.91 -8.24
N VAL A 193 18.04 -5.51 -7.12
CA VAL A 193 17.38 -6.47 -6.24
C VAL A 193 16.09 -6.90 -6.92
N SER A 194 15.91 -8.20 -7.06
CA SER A 194 14.69 -8.75 -7.65
C SER A 194 13.62 -8.89 -6.58
N ILE A 195 12.35 -8.83 -6.98
CA ILE A 195 11.24 -9.04 -6.05
C ILE A 195 11.26 -10.44 -5.41
N GLU A 196 11.83 -11.41 -6.13
CA GLU A 196 12.05 -12.78 -5.67
C GLU A 196 13.13 -12.91 -4.59
N ASP A 197 14.01 -11.92 -4.44
CA ASP A 197 14.99 -11.92 -3.33
C ASP A 197 14.30 -11.70 -1.97
N TYR A 198 13.11 -11.09 -1.99
CA TYR A 198 12.34 -10.86 -0.78
C TYR A 198 11.20 -11.88 -0.63
N TYR A 199 10.42 -12.14 -1.69
CA TYR A 199 9.31 -13.10 -1.65
C TYR A 199 9.64 -14.39 -2.39
N GLU A 200 9.17 -15.52 -1.86
CA GLU A 200 8.96 -16.72 -2.67
C GLU A 200 7.77 -16.47 -3.62
N LEU A 201 8.04 -16.02 -4.84
CA LEU A 201 7.00 -15.85 -5.86
C LEU A 201 6.77 -17.14 -6.64
N LEU A 202 5.51 -17.52 -6.79
CA LEU A 202 5.09 -18.57 -7.71
C LEU A 202 4.34 -17.96 -8.89
N TYR A 203 4.62 -18.44 -10.09
CA TYR A 203 3.88 -18.11 -11.28
C TYR A 203 2.81 -19.17 -11.52
N ARG A 204 1.59 -18.72 -11.80
CA ARG A 204 0.47 -19.58 -12.23
C ARG A 204 0.12 -19.26 -13.66
N VAL A 205 0.08 -20.28 -14.52
CA VAL A 205 -0.28 -20.14 -15.93
C VAL A 205 -1.57 -20.91 -16.19
N PHE A 206 -2.48 -20.25 -16.90
CA PHE A 206 -3.79 -20.76 -17.27
C PHE A 206 -3.91 -20.77 -18.80
N ILE A 207 -4.51 -21.84 -19.31
CA ILE A 207 -4.97 -21.93 -20.69
C ILE A 207 -6.49 -21.84 -20.69
N ILE A 208 -7.01 -21.00 -21.57
CA ILE A 208 -8.42 -20.84 -21.86
C ILE A 208 -8.65 -21.36 -23.26
N ASN A 209 -9.48 -22.39 -23.40
CA ASN A 209 -10.00 -22.79 -24.69
C ASN A 209 -11.32 -22.06 -24.96
N ASN A 210 -11.31 -21.14 -25.91
CA ASN A 210 -12.48 -20.33 -26.26
C ASN A 210 -13.68 -21.18 -26.73
N SER A 211 -13.41 -22.32 -27.39
CA SER A 211 -14.48 -23.19 -27.90
C SER A 211 -15.23 -23.96 -26.82
N LEU A 212 -14.59 -24.19 -25.67
CA LEU A 212 -15.16 -24.95 -24.55
C LEU A 212 -15.47 -24.08 -23.33
N GLU A 213 -15.21 -22.77 -23.39
CA GLU A 213 -15.23 -21.82 -22.25
C GLU A 213 -14.52 -22.38 -21.00
N LYS A 214 -13.48 -23.20 -21.22
CA LYS A 214 -12.81 -23.93 -20.16
C LYS A 214 -11.45 -23.33 -19.90
N GLU A 215 -11.28 -22.82 -18.68
CA GLU A 215 -10.00 -22.43 -18.13
C GLU A 215 -9.38 -23.61 -17.36
N GLN A 216 -8.10 -23.85 -17.59
CA GLN A 216 -7.31 -24.85 -16.86
C GLN A 216 -5.98 -24.26 -16.42
N LYS A 217 -5.65 -24.41 -15.13
CA LYS A 217 -4.30 -24.14 -14.63
C LYS A 217 -3.37 -25.25 -15.10
N VAL A 218 -2.41 -24.88 -15.94
CA VAL A 218 -1.44 -25.81 -16.53
C VAL A 218 -0.11 -25.84 -15.77
N TYR A 219 0.17 -24.77 -15.01
CA TYR A 219 1.43 -24.65 -14.27
C TYR A 219 1.27 -23.84 -12.99
N GLU A 220 2.02 -24.22 -11.96
CA GLU A 220 2.26 -23.46 -10.75
C GLU A 220 3.68 -23.73 -10.23
N GLY A 221 4.53 -22.70 -10.18
CA GLY A 221 5.91 -22.86 -9.73
C GLY A 221 6.78 -21.63 -9.93
N ALA A 222 8.04 -21.69 -9.49
CA ALA A 222 8.98 -20.56 -9.55
C ALA A 222 9.70 -20.40 -10.91
N HIS A 223 9.64 -21.41 -11.80
CA HIS A 223 10.29 -21.32 -13.11
C HIS A 223 9.64 -20.25 -13.99
N ARG A 224 10.50 -19.50 -14.69
CA ARG A 224 10.13 -18.43 -15.61
C ARG A 224 9.88 -18.90 -17.04
N ALA A 225 10.35 -20.08 -17.41
CA ALA A 225 10.07 -20.70 -18.70
C ALA A 225 9.23 -21.96 -18.46
N VAL A 226 8.07 -22.02 -19.09
CA VAL A 226 7.10 -23.10 -18.94
C VAL A 226 6.74 -23.60 -20.32
N GLU A 227 7.01 -24.88 -20.57
CA GLU A 227 6.53 -25.55 -21.78
C GLU A 227 5.16 -26.16 -21.52
N ILE A 228 4.21 -25.85 -22.39
CA ILE A 228 2.86 -26.39 -22.36
C ILE A 228 2.71 -27.34 -23.53
N GLU A 229 2.79 -28.63 -23.22
CA GLU A 229 2.63 -29.74 -24.16
C GLU A 229 1.15 -30.15 -24.31
N ALA A 230 0.87 -31.06 -25.25
CA ALA A 230 -0.43 -31.71 -25.45
C ALA A 230 -1.59 -30.78 -25.87
N LEU A 231 -1.31 -29.81 -26.73
CA LEU A 231 -2.33 -28.94 -27.34
C LEU A 231 -2.96 -29.61 -28.56
N THR A 232 -4.26 -29.42 -28.77
CA THR A 232 -4.93 -29.99 -29.95
C THR A 232 -4.56 -29.20 -31.21
N PRO A 233 -4.16 -29.85 -32.31
CA PRO A 233 -3.95 -29.18 -33.60
C PRO A 233 -5.22 -28.46 -34.06
N HIS A 234 -5.06 -27.37 -34.83
CA HIS A 234 -6.17 -26.57 -35.38
C HIS A 234 -7.13 -25.99 -34.34
N SER A 235 -6.65 -25.72 -33.13
CA SER A 235 -7.45 -25.09 -32.08
C SER A 235 -6.80 -23.82 -31.57
N SER A 236 -7.63 -22.88 -31.10
CA SER A 236 -7.20 -21.61 -30.55
C SER A 236 -7.22 -21.64 -29.02
N TYR A 237 -6.12 -21.18 -28.43
CA TYR A 237 -5.95 -21.11 -27.00
C TYR A 237 -5.53 -19.71 -26.59
N CYS A 238 -6.09 -19.20 -25.50
CA CYS A 238 -5.63 -17.98 -24.86
C CYS A 238 -4.88 -18.34 -23.57
N VAL A 239 -3.69 -17.77 -23.41
CA VAL A 239 -2.87 -17.97 -22.22
C VAL A 239 -2.94 -16.73 -21.34
N VAL A 240 -3.05 -16.96 -20.03
CA VAL A 240 -3.08 -15.92 -18.99
C VAL A 240 -2.18 -16.35 -17.84
N ALA A 241 -1.45 -15.40 -17.25
CA ALA A 241 -0.58 -15.66 -16.12
C ALA A 241 -0.85 -14.71 -14.95
N GLU A 242 -0.62 -15.18 -13.73
CA GLU A 242 -0.64 -14.36 -12.51
C GLU A 242 0.55 -14.74 -11.61
N ILE A 243 0.95 -13.82 -10.73
CA ILE A 243 1.90 -14.06 -9.66
C ILE A 243 1.11 -14.39 -8.39
N TYR A 244 1.55 -15.43 -7.68
CA TYR A 244 1.04 -15.84 -6.38
C TYR A 244 2.13 -15.73 -5.32
N GLN A 245 1.75 -15.18 -4.17
CA GLN A 245 2.61 -15.02 -2.99
C GLN A 245 2.09 -15.94 -1.88
N PRO A 246 2.64 -17.15 -1.70
CA PRO A 246 2.12 -18.14 -0.75
C PRO A 246 2.12 -17.62 0.69
N MET A 247 3.18 -16.91 1.11
CA MET A 247 3.31 -16.37 2.47
C MET A 247 2.22 -15.36 2.85
N LEU A 248 1.62 -14.69 1.87
CA LEU A 248 0.56 -13.70 2.07
C LEU A 248 -0.82 -14.20 1.63
N ASP A 249 -0.89 -15.37 0.99
CA ASP A 249 -2.04 -15.84 0.20
C ASP A 249 -2.62 -14.75 -0.72
N ARG A 250 -1.72 -14.06 -1.45
CA ARG A 250 -2.09 -12.95 -2.35
C ARG A 250 -1.78 -13.30 -3.80
N ARG A 251 -2.65 -12.85 -4.70
CA ARG A 251 -2.46 -12.95 -6.16
C ARG A 251 -2.40 -11.57 -6.79
N SER A 252 -1.60 -11.43 -7.86
CA SER A 252 -1.60 -10.25 -8.70
C SER A 252 -2.92 -10.15 -9.49
N GLN A 253 -3.09 -9.05 -10.21
CA GLN A 253 -4.02 -9.06 -11.35
C GLN A 253 -3.54 -10.08 -12.39
N ARG A 254 -4.45 -10.52 -13.25
CA ARG A 254 -4.11 -11.37 -14.39
C ARG A 254 -3.38 -10.56 -15.46
N SER A 255 -2.44 -11.18 -16.16
CA SER A 255 -1.80 -10.60 -17.34
C SER A 255 -2.83 -10.33 -18.42
N GLU A 256 -2.47 -9.51 -19.39
CA GLU A 256 -3.23 -9.47 -20.64
C GLU A 256 -3.28 -10.88 -21.26
N GLU A 257 -4.43 -11.21 -21.82
CA GLU A 257 -4.63 -12.46 -22.52
C GLU A 257 -3.83 -12.46 -23.82
N ARG A 258 -3.19 -13.58 -24.14
CA ARG A 258 -2.47 -13.78 -25.39
C ARG A 258 -2.98 -15.05 -26.06
N CYS A 259 -3.69 -14.86 -27.16
CA CYS A 259 -4.28 -15.96 -27.92
C CYS A 259 -3.39 -16.38 -29.07
N VAL A 260 -3.26 -17.68 -29.26
CA VAL A 260 -2.47 -18.33 -30.31
C VAL A 260 -3.27 -19.46 -30.94
N GLU A 261 -3.10 -19.65 -32.24
CA GLU A 261 -3.64 -20.78 -32.97
C GLU A 261 -2.53 -21.82 -33.16
N ILE A 262 -2.83 -23.07 -32.86
CA ILE A 262 -1.91 -24.19 -33.05
C ILE A 262 -2.10 -24.72 -34.48
N PRO A 263 -1.06 -24.70 -35.34
CA PRO A 263 -1.12 -25.23 -36.70
C PRO A 263 -1.52 -26.70 -36.79
#